data_AF-A0ABD1EX70-F1
#
_entry.id   AF-A0ABD1EX70-F1
#
_cell.length_a   1.000
_cell.length_b   1.000
_cell.length_c   1.000
_cell.angle_alpha   90.00
_cell.angle_beta   90.00
_cell.angle_gamma   90.00
#
_symmetry.space_group_name_H-M   'P 1'
#
loop_
_entity.id
_entity.type
_entity.pdbx_description
1 polymer ?
#
loop_
_entity_poly.entity_id
_entity_poly.type
_entity_poly.pdbx_seq_one_letter_code
_entity_poly.pdbx_strand_id
1 'polypeptide(L)'
;MAKWTTLKSVFFCSTVLTTIGYGNIVPMTLEGKAFCIVFALVGIPLTMTVIADWGRLFASTLSAVMKRIPPLPKSIRNAMVARRTSSYALSAICFLFMYLAAGAAIFVLWEEDWSFFDGFYFCFITMTTIGFGDLVPKQPKYMLLCTLYILVGLALTSTIIELVRRQYAQSWRQLQALRGPLAENFRKFADNAPGLDVLAFQQDLMKVLTVVSMPRRIGSKKEKKDKDKREKEWEEALQAVIQDITAKAANKEKQMLQIVIYESSV
;
A
#
# COMPACT_ATOMS: atom_id res chain seq x y z
N MET A 1 23.46 1.53 -35.45
CA MET A 1 23.93 1.87 -34.09
C MET A 1 23.17 3.12 -33.63
N ALA A 2 22.46 3.08 -32.50
CA ALA A 2 21.81 4.28 -31.99
C ALA A 2 22.88 5.34 -31.67
N LYS A 3 22.84 6.49 -32.36
CA LYS A 3 23.77 7.59 -32.10
C LYS A 3 23.49 8.17 -30.72
N TRP A 4 24.46 8.08 -29.82
CA TRP A 4 24.45 8.78 -28.54
C TRP A 4 24.49 10.28 -28.81
N THR A 5 23.46 11.00 -28.39
CA THR A 5 23.44 12.47 -28.37
C THR A 5 23.45 12.93 -26.92
N THR A 6 23.88 14.17 -26.66
CA THR A 6 23.97 14.70 -25.28
C THR A 6 22.63 14.58 -24.54
N LEU A 7 21.51 14.91 -25.19
CA LEU A 7 20.17 14.81 -24.60
C LEU A 7 19.76 13.34 -24.32
N LYS A 8 20.07 12.41 -25.23
CA LYS A 8 19.84 10.97 -25.00
C LYS A 8 20.72 10.43 -23.87
N SER A 9 21.92 10.96 -23.71
CA SER A 9 22.85 10.59 -22.64
C SER A 9 22.36 11.08 -21.30
N VAL A 10 21.86 12.33 -21.21
CA VAL A 10 21.21 12.86 -20.00
C VAL A 10 19.97 12.04 -19.62
N PHE A 11 19.14 11.70 -20.62
CA PHE A 11 17.97 10.85 -20.40
C PHE A 11 18.37 9.46 -19.88
N PHE A 12 19.37 8.83 -20.48
CA PHE A 12 19.95 7.55 -20.02
C PHE A 12 20.51 7.66 -18.59
N CYS A 13 21.32 8.68 -18.30
CA CYS A 13 21.86 8.89 -16.96
C CYS A 13 20.73 9.06 -15.93
N SER A 14 19.70 9.84 -16.27
CA SER A 14 18.56 10.07 -15.39
C SER A 14 17.80 8.77 -15.10
N THR A 15 17.56 7.93 -16.11
CA THR A 15 16.83 6.66 -15.93
C THR A 15 17.62 5.63 -15.14
N VAL A 16 18.96 5.65 -15.22
CA VAL A 16 19.84 4.85 -14.34
C VAL A 16 19.76 5.36 -12.89
N LEU A 17 19.87 6.67 -12.70
CA LEU A 17 19.81 7.30 -11.37
C LEU A 17 18.46 7.13 -10.67
N THR A 18 17.37 7.10 -11.43
CA THR A 18 16.01 6.89 -10.91
C THR A 18 15.61 5.42 -10.88
N THR A 19 16.54 4.50 -11.17
CA THR A 19 16.33 3.04 -11.19
C THR A 19 15.17 2.59 -12.10
N ILE A 20 14.88 3.34 -13.16
CA ILE A 20 13.85 2.97 -14.16
C ILE A 20 14.46 2.03 -15.20
N GLY A 21 15.61 2.42 -15.76
CA GLY A 21 16.41 1.56 -16.62
C GLY A 21 15.69 0.93 -17.82
N TYR A 22 15.09 1.75 -18.72
CA TYR A 22 14.34 1.27 -19.89
C TYR A 22 15.06 0.23 -20.79
N GLY A 23 16.40 0.17 -20.77
CA GLY A 23 17.14 -0.81 -21.57
C GLY A 23 17.13 -0.54 -23.09
N ASN A 24 16.45 0.50 -23.56
CA ASN A 24 16.41 0.90 -24.98
C ASN A 24 17.77 1.44 -25.48
N ILE A 25 18.58 2.01 -24.58
CA ILE A 25 19.96 2.42 -24.84
C ILE A 25 20.81 1.90 -23.68
N VAL A 26 21.83 1.11 -23.99
CA VAL A 26 22.71 0.49 -23.00
C VAL A 26 24.18 0.62 -23.40
N PRO A 27 25.11 0.72 -22.42
CA PRO A 27 26.53 0.70 -22.71
C PRO A 27 26.95 -0.69 -23.20
N MET A 28 27.51 -0.76 -24.41
CA MET A 28 27.98 -2.02 -24.99
C MET A 28 29.46 -2.30 -24.69
N THR A 29 30.26 -1.25 -24.44
CA THR A 29 31.69 -1.34 -24.15
C THR A 29 31.96 -1.78 -22.71
N LEU A 30 33.08 -2.45 -22.47
CA LEU A 30 33.51 -2.86 -21.13
C LEU A 30 33.67 -1.64 -20.20
N GLU A 31 34.35 -0.60 -20.70
CA GLU A 31 34.57 0.64 -19.97
C GLU A 31 33.26 1.37 -19.65
N GLY A 32 32.33 1.42 -20.61
CA GLY A 32 31.02 2.04 -20.39
C GLY A 32 30.19 1.29 -19.34
N LYS A 33 30.27 -0.04 -19.32
CA LYS A 33 29.63 -0.86 -18.28
C LYS A 33 30.27 -0.64 -16.92
N ALA A 34 31.60 -0.62 -16.83
CA ALA A 34 32.32 -0.36 -15.59
C ALA A 34 31.99 1.04 -15.02
N PHE A 35 31.98 2.06 -15.87
CA PHE A 35 31.57 3.41 -15.49
C PHE A 35 30.12 3.45 -15.00
N CYS A 36 29.19 2.77 -15.70
CA CYS A 36 27.78 2.71 -15.32
C CYS A 36 27.59 2.12 -13.92
N ILE A 37 28.35 1.08 -13.56
CA ILE A 37 28.31 0.46 -12.23
C ILE A 37 28.70 1.49 -11.14
N VAL A 38 29.83 2.18 -11.31
CA VAL A 38 30.30 3.19 -10.34
C VAL A 38 29.32 4.37 -10.26
N PHE A 39 28.84 4.83 -11.41
CA PHE A 39 27.87 5.92 -11.51
C PHE A 39 26.56 5.58 -10.79
N ALA A 40 26.01 4.37 -10.99
CA ALA A 40 24.79 3.93 -10.32
C ALA A 40 24.98 3.78 -8.81
N LEU A 41 26.13 3.25 -8.37
CA LEU A 41 26.43 3.01 -6.96
C LEU A 41 26.45 4.30 -6.13
N VAL A 42 27.03 5.37 -6.66
CA VAL A 42 27.06 6.70 -6.00
C VAL A 42 25.76 7.46 -6.26
N GLY A 43 25.21 7.34 -7.46
CA GLY A 43 24.10 8.12 -7.94
C GLY A 43 22.76 7.77 -7.31
N ILE A 44 22.44 6.47 -7.16
CA ILE A 44 21.15 6.01 -6.63
C ILE A 44 20.91 6.48 -5.17
N PRO A 45 21.88 6.37 -4.23
CA PRO A 45 21.73 6.92 -2.88
C PRO A 45 21.50 8.44 -2.88
N LEU A 46 22.22 9.16 -3.74
CA LEU A 46 22.11 10.61 -3.84
C LEU A 46 20.74 11.03 -4.39
N THR A 47 20.23 10.35 -5.42
CA THR A 47 18.89 10.62 -5.95
C THR A 47 17.79 10.26 -4.98
N MET A 48 17.92 9.17 -4.21
CA MET A 48 16.99 8.86 -3.12
C MET A 48 16.92 9.97 -2.08
N THR A 49 18.06 10.57 -1.73
CA THR A 49 18.12 11.70 -0.79
C THR A 49 17.44 12.93 -1.37
N VAL A 50 17.74 13.28 -2.63
CA VAL A 50 17.12 14.41 -3.33
C VAL A 50 15.61 14.23 -3.44
N ILE A 51 15.13 13.04 -3.85
CA ILE A 51 13.70 12.75 -3.95
C ILE A 51 13.00 12.93 -2.59
N ALA A 52 13.64 12.52 -1.48
CA ALA A 52 13.08 12.70 -0.14
C ALA A 52 12.93 14.18 0.25
N ASP A 53 13.91 15.02 -0.09
CA ASP A 53 13.86 16.47 0.18
C ASP A 53 12.81 17.17 -0.70
N TRP A 54 12.71 16.79 -1.97
CA TRP A 54 11.65 17.27 -2.86
C TRP A 54 10.25 16.90 -2.37
N GLY A 55 10.08 15.71 -1.79
CA GLY A 55 8.83 15.30 -1.13
C GLY A 55 8.44 16.22 0.03
N ARG A 56 9.42 16.68 0.83
CA ARG A 56 9.19 17.64 1.93
C ARG A 56 8.78 19.02 1.40
N LEU A 57 9.45 19.49 0.35
CA LEU A 57 9.10 20.75 -0.31
C LEU A 57 7.67 20.69 -0.86
N PHE A 58 7.29 19.60 -1.53
CA PHE A 58 5.93 19.43 -2.06
C PHE A 58 4.88 19.46 -0.95
N ALA A 59 5.12 18.76 0.17
CA ALA A 59 4.24 18.79 1.33
C ALA A 59 4.13 20.20 1.95
N SER A 60 5.22 20.97 1.96
CA SER A 60 5.25 22.35 2.45
C SER A 60 4.46 23.30 1.55
N THR A 61 4.61 23.18 0.22
CA THR A 61 3.86 23.96 -0.79
C THR A 61 2.37 23.65 -0.71
N LEU A 62 2.01 22.37 -0.63
CA LEU A 62 0.61 21.96 -0.49
C LEU A 62 -0.01 22.50 0.81
N SER A 63 0.75 22.50 1.91
CA SER A 63 0.32 23.08 3.19
C SER A 63 0.16 24.60 3.12
N ALA A 64 1.03 25.29 2.38
CA ALA A 64 0.93 26.73 2.14
C ALA A 64 -0.29 27.08 1.26
N VAL A 65 -0.55 26.29 0.21
CA VAL A 65 -1.75 26.43 -0.65
C VAL A 65 -3.02 26.17 0.16
N MET A 66 -3.05 25.11 0.98
CA MET A 66 -4.20 24.82 1.85
C MET A 66 -4.47 25.93 2.88
N LYS A 67 -3.44 26.63 3.36
CA LYS A 67 -3.61 27.80 4.25
C LYS A 67 -4.22 29.02 3.55
N ARG A 68 -4.13 29.11 2.22
CA ARG A 68 -4.77 30.18 1.42
C ARG A 68 -6.26 29.92 1.16
N ILE A 69 -6.74 28.71 1.42
CA ILE A 69 -8.16 28.36 1.32
C ILE A 69 -8.86 28.81 2.62
N PRO A 70 -9.99 29.53 2.57
CA PRO A 70 -10.68 29.99 3.77
C PRO A 70 -11.05 28.80 4.68
N PRO A 71 -10.93 28.95 6.01
CA PRO A 71 -11.14 27.85 6.94
C PRO A 71 -12.60 27.35 6.86
N LEU A 72 -12.77 26.07 6.54
CA LEU A 72 -14.07 25.39 6.59
C LEU A 72 -14.66 25.45 8.02
N PRO A 73 -16.00 25.53 8.16
CA PRO A 73 -16.67 25.68 9.45
C PRO A 73 -16.40 24.50 10.40
N LYS A 74 -16.33 24.77 11.71
CA LYS A 74 -15.87 23.84 12.76
C LYS A 74 -16.66 22.52 12.83
N SER A 75 -17.95 22.51 12.48
CA SER A 75 -18.76 21.28 12.39
C SER A 75 -18.33 20.35 11.26
N ILE A 76 -17.94 20.89 10.11
CA ILE A 76 -17.39 20.12 8.99
C ILE A 76 -15.95 19.69 9.32
N ARG A 77 -15.17 20.55 9.98
CA ARG A 77 -13.80 20.24 10.41
C ARG A 77 -13.74 19.00 11.30
N ASN A 78 -14.60 18.89 12.30
CA ASN A 78 -14.58 17.76 13.24
C ASN A 78 -15.14 16.46 12.60
N ALA A 79 -16.19 16.57 11.77
CA ALA A 79 -16.71 15.44 10.99
C ALA A 79 -15.70 14.93 9.93
N MET A 80 -14.93 15.85 9.34
CA MET A 80 -13.86 15.53 8.38
C MET A 80 -12.62 14.96 9.07
N VAL A 81 -12.35 15.29 10.36
CA VAL A 81 -11.25 14.76 11.21
C VAL A 81 -11.46 13.30 11.64
N ALA A 82 -12.68 12.90 11.97
CA ALA A 82 -12.98 11.51 12.32
C ALA A 82 -12.93 10.56 11.10
N ARG A 83 -13.11 11.10 9.88
CA ARG A 83 -13.08 10.36 8.60
C ARG A 83 -11.71 10.42 7.88
N ARG A 84 -10.72 11.05 8.51
CA ARG A 84 -9.59 11.77 7.88
C ARG A 84 -8.41 10.91 7.45
N THR A 85 -8.07 9.85 8.19
CA THR A 85 -6.84 9.07 7.90
C THR A 85 -6.96 8.17 6.67
N SER A 86 -8.18 7.69 6.35
CA SER A 86 -8.43 6.86 5.16
C SER A 86 -8.71 7.70 3.90
N SER A 87 -9.35 8.87 4.03
CA SER A 87 -9.67 9.75 2.89
C SER A 87 -8.43 10.38 2.23
N TYR A 88 -7.33 10.55 2.97
CA TYR A 88 -6.10 11.14 2.41
C TYR A 88 -5.33 10.19 1.49
N ALA A 89 -5.25 8.90 1.83
CA ALA A 89 -4.62 7.91 0.97
C ALA A 89 -5.38 7.78 -0.37
N LEU A 90 -6.72 7.74 -0.31
CA LEU A 90 -7.55 7.71 -1.53
C LEU A 90 -7.39 8.99 -2.36
N SER A 91 -7.38 10.16 -1.71
CA SER A 91 -7.15 11.44 -2.39
C SER A 91 -5.77 11.51 -3.05
N ALA A 92 -4.72 10.95 -2.42
CA ALA A 92 -3.37 10.93 -2.98
C ALA A 92 -3.27 10.02 -4.20
N ILE A 93 -3.95 8.87 -4.17
CA ILE A 93 -4.06 7.98 -5.33
C ILE A 93 -4.81 8.66 -6.48
N CYS A 94 -5.93 9.33 -6.21
CA CYS A 94 -6.65 10.09 -7.24
C CYS A 94 -5.79 11.22 -7.84
N PHE A 95 -5.02 11.92 -7.01
CA PHE A 95 -4.09 12.96 -7.47
C PHE A 95 -2.99 12.38 -8.37
N LEU A 96 -2.45 11.20 -8.04
CA LEU A 96 -1.49 10.49 -8.90
C LEU A 96 -2.12 10.14 -10.25
N PHE A 97 -3.32 9.56 -10.26
CA PHE A 97 -4.01 9.22 -11.50
C PHE A 97 -4.26 10.44 -12.38
N MET A 98 -4.61 11.59 -11.78
CA MET A 98 -4.76 12.85 -12.50
C MET A 98 -3.43 13.34 -13.07
N TYR A 99 -2.34 13.23 -12.32
CA TYR A 99 -0.99 13.55 -12.78
C TYR A 99 -0.57 12.65 -13.96
N LEU A 100 -0.80 11.34 -13.88
CA LEU A 100 -0.54 10.39 -14.96
C LEU A 100 -1.37 10.72 -16.21
N ALA A 101 -2.65 11.04 -16.05
CA ALA A 101 -3.53 11.43 -17.16
C ALA A 101 -3.08 12.75 -17.82
N ALA A 102 -2.63 13.72 -17.03
CA ALA A 102 -2.08 14.98 -17.54
C ALA A 102 -0.78 14.74 -18.33
N GLY A 103 0.12 13.91 -17.81
CA GLY A 103 1.32 13.48 -18.54
C GLY A 103 0.98 12.78 -19.85
N ALA A 104 0.03 11.84 -19.82
CA ALA A 104 -0.43 11.14 -21.02
C ALA A 104 -0.92 12.11 -22.10
N ALA A 105 -1.73 13.10 -21.74
CA ALA A 105 -2.19 14.12 -22.67
C ALA A 105 -1.03 14.94 -23.27
N ILE A 106 -0.03 15.30 -22.46
CA ILE A 106 1.16 16.01 -22.93
C ILE A 106 1.99 15.14 -23.88
N PHE A 107 2.22 13.86 -23.55
CA PHE A 107 3.02 12.98 -24.39
C PHE A 107 2.35 12.65 -25.73
N VAL A 108 1.03 12.54 -25.78
CA VAL A 108 0.28 12.41 -27.06
C VAL A 108 0.45 13.65 -27.95
N LEU A 109 0.57 14.85 -27.36
CA LEU A 109 0.83 16.07 -28.12
C LEU A 109 2.29 16.15 -28.63
N TRP A 110 3.22 15.45 -27.99
CA TRP A 110 4.64 15.46 -28.35
C TRP A 110 5.01 14.33 -29.31
N GLU A 111 4.41 13.16 -29.15
CA GLU A 111 4.64 11.96 -29.96
C GLU A 111 3.37 11.64 -30.74
N GLU A 112 3.37 11.96 -32.04
CA GLU A 112 2.21 11.80 -32.93
C GLU A 112 1.77 10.33 -33.09
N ASP A 113 2.68 9.39 -32.87
CA ASP A 113 2.43 7.94 -32.98
C ASP A 113 1.77 7.34 -31.73
N TRP A 114 1.55 8.12 -30.65
CA TRP A 114 1.08 7.60 -29.37
C TRP A 114 -0.42 7.84 -29.18
N SER A 115 -1.15 6.82 -28.74
CA SER A 115 -2.50 6.99 -28.21
C SER A 115 -2.48 7.50 -26.77
N PHE A 116 -3.62 8.00 -26.27
CA PHE A 116 -3.74 8.37 -24.85
C PHE A 116 -3.43 7.20 -23.92
N PHE A 117 -3.81 5.98 -24.32
CA PHE A 117 -3.51 4.79 -23.53
C PHE A 117 -2.01 4.50 -23.51
N ASP A 118 -1.31 4.64 -24.64
CA ASP A 118 0.15 4.46 -24.73
C ASP A 118 0.88 5.49 -23.85
N GLY A 119 0.46 6.76 -23.90
CA GLY A 119 0.99 7.81 -23.05
C GLY A 119 0.72 7.56 -21.56
N PHE A 120 -0.47 7.08 -21.20
CA PHE A 120 -0.82 6.74 -19.82
C PHE A 120 -0.04 5.53 -19.31
N TYR A 121 0.05 4.48 -20.14
CA TYR A 121 0.84 3.29 -19.86
C TYR A 121 2.31 3.65 -19.67
N PHE A 122 2.90 4.45 -20.58
CA PHE A 122 4.26 4.98 -20.44
C PHE A 122 4.44 5.71 -19.12
N CYS A 123 3.54 6.65 -18.78
CA CYS A 123 3.62 7.37 -17.51
C CYS A 123 3.54 6.41 -16.32
N PHE A 124 2.64 5.43 -16.33
CA PHE A 124 2.46 4.48 -15.25
C PHE A 124 3.69 3.59 -15.03
N ILE A 125 4.20 2.93 -16.07
CA ILE A 125 5.38 2.04 -15.97
C ILE A 125 6.63 2.81 -15.56
N THR A 126 6.70 4.08 -15.91
CA THR A 126 7.81 4.99 -15.59
C THR A 126 7.77 5.41 -14.13
N MET A 127 6.59 5.84 -13.64
CA MET A 127 6.42 6.28 -12.25
C MET A 127 6.50 5.15 -11.24
N THR A 128 6.14 3.93 -11.65
CA THR A 128 6.29 2.71 -10.85
C THR A 128 7.69 2.10 -10.96
N THR A 129 8.61 2.76 -11.69
CA THR A 129 10.00 2.30 -11.92
C THR A 129 10.10 0.89 -12.50
N ILE A 130 9.08 0.44 -13.24
CA ILE A 130 9.09 -0.85 -13.96
C ILE A 130 9.95 -0.72 -15.23
N GLY A 131 9.72 0.34 -16.00
CA GLY A 131 10.58 0.72 -17.12
C GLY A 131 10.80 -0.34 -18.20
N PHE A 132 9.74 -0.91 -18.79
CA PHE A 132 9.89 -1.92 -19.85
C PHE A 132 10.67 -1.44 -21.09
N GLY A 133 10.58 -0.14 -21.40
CA GLY A 133 11.33 0.49 -22.49
C GLY A 133 10.79 0.17 -23.90
N ASP A 134 9.63 -0.45 -23.96
CA ASP A 134 8.81 -0.65 -25.15
C ASP A 134 8.31 0.68 -25.73
N LEU A 135 7.90 1.60 -24.85
CA LEU A 135 7.55 2.98 -25.18
C LEU A 135 8.50 3.95 -24.49
N VAL A 136 9.20 4.76 -25.27
CA VAL A 136 10.08 5.83 -24.79
C VAL A 136 10.00 6.99 -25.78
N PRO A 137 9.97 8.26 -25.33
CA PRO A 137 9.98 9.41 -26.22
C PRO A 137 11.18 9.36 -27.17
N LYS A 138 10.93 9.51 -28.46
CA LYS A 138 11.95 9.45 -29.51
C LYS A 138 12.48 10.83 -29.82
N GLN A 139 11.66 11.86 -29.64
CA GLN A 139 12.01 13.24 -29.99
C GLN A 139 13.03 13.84 -29.02
N PRO A 140 14.26 14.15 -29.47
CA PRO A 140 15.31 14.66 -28.58
C PRO A 140 14.93 15.99 -27.91
N LYS A 141 14.15 16.83 -28.59
CA LYS A 141 13.72 18.15 -28.10
C LYS A 141 12.92 18.06 -26.80
N TYR A 142 12.12 17.00 -26.64
CA TYR A 142 11.23 16.83 -25.48
C TYR A 142 11.80 15.88 -24.42
N MET A 143 12.92 15.21 -24.67
CA MET A 143 13.57 14.31 -23.69
C MET A 143 13.94 15.00 -22.38
N LEU A 144 14.39 16.27 -22.43
CA LEU A 144 14.73 17.03 -21.22
C LEU A 144 13.47 17.35 -20.41
N LEU A 145 12.39 17.77 -21.06
CA LEU A 145 11.11 18.00 -20.39
C LEU A 145 10.52 16.70 -19.82
N CYS A 146 10.64 15.59 -20.55
CA CYS A 146 10.29 14.26 -20.06
C CYS A 146 11.09 13.90 -18.79
N THR A 147 12.39 14.17 -18.78
CA THR A 147 13.24 13.93 -17.61
C THR A 147 12.77 14.74 -16.40
N LEU A 148 12.46 16.02 -16.57
CA LEU A 148 11.92 16.86 -15.50
C LEU A 148 10.56 16.37 -15.00
N TYR A 149 9.68 15.94 -15.92
CA TYR A 149 8.41 15.30 -15.56
C TYR A 149 8.64 14.05 -14.71
N ILE A 150 9.54 13.15 -15.13
CA ILE A 150 9.88 11.93 -14.37
C ILE A 150 10.36 12.27 -12.95
N LEU A 151 11.24 13.26 -12.80
CA LEU A 151 11.75 13.66 -11.49
C LEU A 151 10.65 14.16 -10.54
N VAL A 152 9.73 14.99 -11.04
CA VAL A 152 8.58 15.49 -10.25
C VAL A 152 7.64 14.33 -9.90
N GLY A 153 7.35 13.46 -10.86
CA GLY A 153 6.44 12.34 -10.64
C GLY A 153 7.00 11.31 -9.67
N LEU A 154 8.30 11.04 -9.67
CA LEU A 154 8.95 10.18 -8.67
C LEU A 154 8.88 10.77 -7.26
N ALA A 155 9.00 12.09 -7.12
CA ALA A 155 8.77 12.75 -5.83
C ALA A 155 7.32 12.54 -5.36
N LEU A 156 6.33 12.64 -6.25
CA LEU A 156 4.93 12.36 -5.93
C LEU A 156 4.72 10.88 -5.54
N THR A 157 5.25 9.93 -6.32
CA THR A 157 5.13 8.50 -6.02
C THR A 157 5.77 8.16 -4.66
N SER A 158 6.92 8.76 -4.34
CA SER A 158 7.58 8.58 -3.03
C SER A 158 6.68 9.02 -1.87
N THR A 159 5.96 10.14 -2.01
CA THR A 159 4.99 10.56 -0.96
C THR A 159 3.86 9.55 -0.79
N ILE A 160 3.41 8.89 -1.86
CA ILE A 160 2.34 7.89 -1.80
C ILE A 160 2.84 6.62 -1.15
N ILE A 161 4.04 6.16 -1.50
CA ILE A 161 4.69 5.01 -0.85
C ILE A 161 4.82 5.29 0.66
N GLU A 162 5.24 6.50 1.04
CA GLU A 162 5.34 6.91 2.44
C GLU A 162 3.97 6.89 3.16
N LEU A 163 2.90 7.36 2.51
CA LEU A 163 1.53 7.31 3.06
C LEU A 163 1.04 5.87 3.23
N VAL A 164 1.22 5.03 2.22
CA VAL A 164 0.84 3.61 2.26
C VAL A 164 1.61 2.90 3.36
N ARG A 165 2.93 3.10 3.46
CA ARG A 165 3.78 2.53 4.51
C ARG A 165 3.34 2.97 5.90
N ARG A 166 2.96 4.25 6.09
CA ARG A 166 2.39 4.73 7.36
C ARG A 166 1.09 4.03 7.72
N GLN A 167 0.18 3.89 6.75
CA GLN A 167 -1.08 3.20 6.94
C GLN A 167 -0.86 1.72 7.29
N TYR A 168 0.03 1.04 6.57
CA TYR A 168 0.41 -0.34 6.83
C TYR A 168 1.00 -0.50 8.22
N ALA A 169 1.92 0.37 8.63
CA ALA A 169 2.53 0.37 9.95
C ALA A 169 1.50 0.63 11.07
N GLN A 170 0.51 1.50 10.84
CA GLN A 170 -0.57 1.74 11.80
C GLN A 170 -1.47 0.51 11.96
N SER A 171 -1.94 -0.08 10.85
CA SER A 171 -2.74 -1.30 10.88
C SER A 171 -1.98 -2.46 11.55
N TRP A 172 -0.69 -2.58 11.27
CA TRP A 172 0.17 -3.60 11.86
C TRP A 172 0.32 -3.42 13.38
N ARG A 173 0.50 -2.19 13.86
CA ARG A 173 0.56 -1.89 15.31
C ARG A 173 -0.74 -2.20 16.02
N GLN A 174 -1.90 -1.93 15.40
CA GLN A 174 -3.20 -2.29 15.98
C GLN A 174 -3.34 -3.80 16.16
N LEU A 175 -2.90 -4.58 15.17
CA LEU A 175 -2.86 -6.04 15.26
C LEU A 175 -1.93 -6.52 16.39
N GLN A 176 -0.75 -5.91 16.52
CA GLN A 176 0.19 -6.25 17.61
C GLN A 176 -0.37 -5.89 18.99
N ALA A 177 -1.01 -4.72 19.12
CA ALA A 177 -1.63 -4.29 20.37
C ALA A 177 -2.80 -5.18 20.79
N LEU A 178 -3.53 -5.76 19.84
CA LEU A 178 -4.59 -6.73 20.12
C LEU A 178 -4.04 -8.10 20.54
N ARG A 179 -2.85 -8.52 20.10
CA ARG A 179 -2.27 -9.82 20.49
C ARG A 179 -2.03 -9.94 22.00
N GLY A 180 -1.65 -8.86 22.68
CA GLY A 180 -1.38 -8.86 24.13
C GLY A 180 -2.61 -9.14 24.99
N PRO A 181 -3.65 -8.29 24.96
CA PRO A 181 -4.89 -8.48 25.71
C PRO A 181 -5.61 -9.79 25.36
N LEU A 182 -5.52 -10.20 24.09
CA LEU A 182 -6.05 -11.47 23.65
C LEU A 182 -5.30 -12.63 24.33
N ALA A 183 -3.97 -12.61 24.36
CA ALA A 183 -3.14 -13.61 25.07
C ALA A 183 -3.41 -13.66 26.58
N GLU A 184 -3.62 -12.51 27.23
CA GLU A 184 -3.96 -12.46 28.67
C GLU A 184 -5.36 -13.02 28.96
N ASN A 185 -6.35 -12.66 28.15
CA ASN A 185 -7.69 -13.22 28.26
C ASN A 185 -7.65 -14.74 28.02
N PHE A 186 -6.85 -15.22 27.07
CA PHE A 186 -6.67 -16.66 26.84
C PHE A 186 -5.97 -17.38 27.99
N ARG A 187 -4.96 -16.79 28.62
CA ARG A 187 -4.33 -17.37 29.81
C ARG A 187 -5.36 -17.59 30.92
N LYS A 188 -6.22 -16.59 31.17
CA LYS A 188 -7.33 -16.70 32.14
C LYS A 188 -8.33 -17.80 31.76
N PHE A 189 -8.63 -18.00 30.47
CA PHE A 189 -9.51 -19.09 30.05
C PHE A 189 -8.85 -20.47 30.11
N ALA A 190 -7.57 -20.59 29.78
CA ALA A 190 -6.81 -21.84 29.87
C ALA A 190 -6.64 -22.32 31.31
N ASP A 191 -6.38 -21.38 32.25
CA ASP A 191 -6.33 -21.68 33.68
C ASP A 191 -7.70 -22.17 34.22
N ASN A 192 -8.80 -21.77 33.57
CA ASN A 192 -10.17 -22.16 33.95
C ASN A 192 -10.69 -23.42 33.23
N ALA A 193 -9.97 -23.97 32.25
CA ALA A 193 -10.40 -25.14 31.47
C ALA A 193 -9.20 -26.03 31.08
N PRO A 194 -8.73 -26.90 31.99
CA PRO A 194 -7.56 -27.76 31.77
C PRO A 194 -7.93 -28.93 30.85
N GLY A 195 -7.85 -28.69 29.54
CA GLY A 195 -8.08 -29.74 28.53
C GLY A 195 -8.24 -29.25 27.09
N LEU A 196 -8.06 -27.96 26.81
CA LEU A 196 -8.21 -27.41 25.47
C LEU A 196 -6.91 -27.60 24.64
N ASP A 197 -7.06 -28.17 23.43
CA ASP A 197 -5.95 -28.39 22.50
C ASP A 197 -5.45 -27.06 21.92
N VAL A 198 -4.32 -26.58 22.43
CA VAL A 198 -3.73 -25.27 22.13
C VAL A 198 -3.39 -25.11 20.63
N LEU A 199 -3.10 -26.21 19.93
CA LEU A 199 -2.70 -26.24 18.52
C LEU A 199 -3.88 -26.04 17.54
N ALA A 200 -5.00 -26.73 17.74
CA ALA A 200 -6.21 -26.53 16.92
C ALA A 200 -6.76 -25.10 17.07
N PHE A 201 -6.59 -24.54 18.27
CA PHE A 201 -7.07 -23.22 18.63
C PHE A 201 -6.21 -22.07 18.06
N GLN A 202 -4.89 -22.25 17.95
CA GLN A 202 -4.00 -21.32 17.23
C GLN A 202 -4.43 -21.11 15.76
N GLN A 203 -4.94 -22.18 15.14
CA GLN A 203 -5.36 -22.18 13.75
C GLN A 203 -6.66 -21.36 13.54
N ASP A 204 -7.59 -21.40 14.49
CA ASP A 204 -8.82 -20.59 14.44
C ASP A 204 -8.56 -19.12 14.82
N LEU A 205 -7.60 -18.86 15.70
CA LEU A 205 -7.17 -17.52 16.05
C LEU A 205 -6.52 -16.78 14.88
N MET A 206 -5.77 -17.50 14.05
CA MET A 206 -5.23 -16.97 12.79
C MET A 206 -6.33 -16.67 11.76
N LYS A 207 -7.42 -17.44 11.72
CA LYS A 207 -8.60 -17.13 10.89
C LYS A 207 -9.32 -15.87 11.37
N VAL A 208 -9.50 -15.70 12.69
CA VAL A 208 -10.14 -14.49 13.24
C VAL A 208 -9.28 -13.25 13.02
N LEU A 209 -7.96 -13.33 13.25
CA LEU A 209 -7.04 -12.21 13.00
C LEU A 209 -6.97 -11.84 11.52
N THR A 210 -7.04 -12.80 10.60
CA THR A 210 -7.09 -12.53 9.16
C THR A 210 -8.42 -11.89 8.74
N VAL A 211 -9.55 -12.32 9.31
CA VAL A 211 -10.84 -11.67 9.09
C VAL A 211 -10.88 -10.24 9.67
N VAL A 212 -10.32 -10.02 10.86
CA VAL A 212 -10.20 -8.68 11.49
C VAL A 212 -9.24 -7.76 10.73
N SER A 213 -8.27 -8.32 10.00
CA SER A 213 -7.36 -7.55 9.15
C SER A 213 -7.98 -7.02 7.85
N MET A 214 -9.20 -7.46 7.49
CA MET A 214 -9.84 -6.99 6.26
C MET A 214 -10.20 -5.49 6.37
N PRO A 215 -9.80 -4.67 5.39
CA PRO A 215 -10.09 -3.25 5.44
C PRO A 215 -11.60 -3.04 5.32
N ARG A 216 -12.21 -2.51 6.39
CA ARG A 216 -13.60 -2.04 6.42
C ARG A 216 -13.82 -1.05 5.26
N ARG A 217 -14.36 -1.54 4.15
CA ARG A 217 -14.66 -0.76 2.95
C ARG A 217 -15.99 -0.05 3.20
N ILE A 218 -15.94 1.24 3.58
CA ILE A 218 -17.15 2.02 3.85
C ILE A 218 -17.63 2.66 2.54
N GLY A 219 -18.76 2.17 2.01
CA GLY A 219 -19.34 2.61 0.74
C GLY A 219 -20.84 2.97 0.83
N SER A 220 -21.12 4.24 1.11
CA SER A 220 -22.36 5.01 0.79
C SER A 220 -23.75 4.48 1.25
N LYS A 221 -24.70 5.42 1.33
CA LYS A 221 -25.99 5.37 2.06
C LYS A 221 -26.97 4.23 1.71
N LYS A 222 -26.70 3.40 0.69
CA LYS A 222 -27.51 2.20 0.38
C LYS A 222 -27.20 1.02 1.32
N GLU A 223 -26.05 1.07 2.01
CA GLU A 223 -25.56 -0.01 2.89
C GLU A 223 -26.19 -0.05 4.30
N LYS A 224 -27.00 0.91 4.75
CA LYS A 224 -27.48 0.87 6.15
C LYS A 224 -28.40 -0.34 6.42
N LYS A 225 -29.19 -0.75 5.41
CA LYS A 225 -30.05 -1.93 5.47
C LYS A 225 -29.27 -3.25 5.33
N ASP A 226 -28.13 -3.20 4.64
CA ASP A 226 -27.23 -4.34 4.42
C ASP A 226 -26.19 -4.48 5.55
N LYS A 227 -25.99 -3.42 6.34
CA LYS A 227 -25.16 -3.38 7.53
C LYS A 227 -25.84 -4.10 8.69
N ASP A 228 -27.11 -3.82 8.95
CA ASP A 228 -27.89 -4.52 10.00
C ASP A 228 -28.09 -6.00 9.65
N LYS A 229 -28.23 -6.32 8.35
CA LYS A 229 -28.33 -7.72 7.89
C LYS A 229 -27.02 -8.48 8.07
N ARG A 230 -25.88 -7.87 7.69
CA ARG A 230 -24.55 -8.49 7.88
C ARG A 230 -24.10 -8.52 9.33
N GLU A 231 -24.50 -7.56 10.16
CA GLU A 231 -24.28 -7.61 11.62
C GLU A 231 -25.11 -8.74 12.25
N LYS A 232 -26.35 -8.98 11.80
CA LYS A 232 -27.14 -10.15 12.21
C LYS A 232 -26.53 -11.48 11.77
N GLU A 233 -26.16 -11.61 10.49
CA GLU A 233 -25.49 -12.82 9.98
C GLU A 233 -24.16 -13.07 10.71
N TRP A 234 -23.48 -12.02 11.16
CA TRP A 234 -22.25 -12.10 11.95
C TRP A 234 -22.52 -12.52 13.40
N GLU A 235 -23.54 -11.97 14.07
CA GLU A 235 -23.96 -12.39 15.40
C GLU A 235 -24.45 -13.84 15.42
N GLU A 236 -25.18 -14.27 14.39
CA GLU A 236 -25.64 -15.65 14.22
C GLU A 236 -24.47 -16.62 14.01
N ALA A 237 -23.49 -16.27 13.15
CA ALA A 237 -22.30 -17.08 12.95
C ALA A 237 -21.45 -17.17 14.22
N LEU A 238 -21.34 -16.07 14.98
CA LEU A 238 -20.59 -16.03 16.24
C LEU A 238 -21.29 -16.87 17.31
N GLN A 239 -22.62 -16.82 17.40
CA GLN A 239 -23.41 -17.65 18.32
C GLN A 239 -23.33 -19.14 17.96
N ALA A 240 -23.37 -19.50 16.69
CA ALA A 240 -23.24 -20.89 16.24
C ALA A 240 -21.87 -21.47 16.61
N VAL A 241 -20.80 -20.69 16.45
CA VAL A 241 -19.44 -21.10 16.84
C VAL A 241 -19.32 -21.23 18.37
N ILE A 242 -19.90 -20.30 19.14
CA ILE A 242 -19.93 -20.40 20.61
C ILE A 242 -20.70 -21.65 21.07
N GLN A 243 -21.83 -21.96 20.44
CA GLN A 243 -22.59 -23.18 20.74
C GLN A 243 -21.80 -24.44 20.40
N ASP A 244 -21.10 -24.50 19.26
CA ASP A 244 -20.28 -25.66 18.89
C ASP A 244 -19.11 -25.86 19.88
N ILE A 245 -18.45 -24.77 20.30
CA ILE A 245 -17.39 -24.82 21.33
C ILE A 245 -17.96 -25.30 22.66
N THR A 246 -19.13 -24.78 23.07
CA THR A 246 -19.77 -25.14 24.34
C THR A 246 -20.26 -26.60 24.32
N ALA A 247 -20.81 -27.07 23.20
CA ALA A 247 -21.26 -28.45 23.02
C ALA A 247 -20.08 -29.43 23.03
N LYS A 248 -18.96 -29.07 22.39
CA LYS A 248 -17.73 -29.86 22.43
C LYS A 248 -17.12 -29.89 23.84
N ALA A 249 -17.14 -28.78 24.56
CA ALA A 249 -16.69 -28.72 25.96
C ALA A 249 -17.56 -29.60 26.87
N ALA A 250 -18.89 -29.50 26.75
CA ALA A 250 -19.84 -30.29 27.53
C ALA A 250 -19.74 -31.80 27.24
N ASN A 251 -19.50 -32.20 25.99
CA ASN A 251 -19.33 -33.61 25.63
C ASN A 251 -18.02 -34.19 26.20
N LYS A 252 -16.96 -33.37 26.25
CA LYS A 252 -15.66 -33.73 26.84
C LYS A 252 -15.73 -33.87 28.36
N GLU A 253 -16.49 -32.99 29.02
CA GLU A 253 -16.79 -33.08 30.46
C GLU A 253 -17.59 -34.35 30.80
N LYS A 254 -18.58 -34.70 29.97
CA LYS A 254 -19.37 -35.93 30.14
C LYS A 254 -18.53 -37.21 30.00
N GLN A 255 -17.60 -37.23 29.04
CA GLN A 255 -16.64 -38.35 28.90
C GLN A 255 -15.67 -38.44 30.07
N MET A 256 -15.16 -37.32 30.59
CA MET A 256 -14.27 -37.33 31.78
C MET A 256 -14.99 -37.84 33.03
N LEU A 257 -16.23 -37.41 33.27
CA LEU A 257 -17.04 -37.91 34.40
C LEU A 257 -17.30 -39.42 34.28
N GLN A 258 -17.54 -39.93 33.07
CA GLN A 258 -17.80 -41.34 32.83
C GLN A 258 -16.54 -42.21 33.06
N ILE A 259 -15.35 -41.69 32.76
CA ILE A 259 -14.07 -42.35 33.02
C ILE A 259 -13.75 -42.38 34.52
N VAL A 260 -13.96 -41.27 35.25
CA VAL A 260 -13.70 -41.18 36.70
C VAL A 260 -14.65 -42.07 37.53
N ILE A 261 -15.91 -42.22 37.10
CA ILE A 261 -16.87 -43.13 37.74
C ILE A 261 -16.45 -44.60 37.52
N TYR A 262 -15.85 -44.94 36.38
CA TYR A 262 -15.37 -46.30 36.09
C TYR A 262 -14.10 -46.65 36.88
N GLU A 263 -13.16 -45.71 37.08
CA GLU A 263 -11.95 -45.96 37.90
C GLU A 263 -12.19 -46.02 39.41
N SER A 264 -13.28 -45.44 39.92
CA SER A 264 -13.64 -45.50 41.35
C SER A 264 -14.50 -46.73 41.72
N SER A 265 -14.86 -47.56 40.74
CA SER A 265 -15.69 -48.75 40.90
C SER A 265 -14.99 -50.08 40.55
N VAL A 266 -13.68 -50.04 40.32
CA VAL A 266 -12.75 -51.20 40.21
C VAL A 266 -11.80 -51.17 41.40
#